data_AF-F5HMA4-F1
#
_entry.id   AF-F5HMA4-F1
#
_cell.length_a   1.000
_cell.length_b   1.000
_cell.length_c   1.000
_cell.angle_alpha   90.00
_cell.angle_beta   90.00
_cell.angle_gamma   90.00
#
_symmetry.space_group_name_H-M   'P 1'
#
loop_
_entity.id
_entity.type
_entity.pdbx_description
1 polymer ?
#
loop_
_entity_poly.entity_id
_entity_poly.type
_entity_poly.pdbx_seq_one_letter_code
_entity_poly.pdbx_strand_id
1 'polypeptide(L)'
;MNKLSASWLLVALVTLGATVDAVDLPEYLHVCHREDPKLTECMKESIETLRPYLARGIPELDIPSIDPIHLGDLIVAESVPGQGVSISAKDIKAYGPSNFKLKKLNVIEYGKIYSFELELPHLYVEGRYVVDGRILLLPVKGSGKFTGNFTQGIGSVRIKGDRKRINGKDHLSLAKLDIKIRVSDGRVKLENLFGGDRVLGEIINETINQNFNLLSTELIPLIEKALQRIFKRTGNKILERFPEEVLFP
;
A
#
# COMPACT_ATOMS: atom_id res chain seq x y z
N MET A 1 -37.95 -69.32 35.95
CA MET A 1 -39.11 -68.60 35.39
C MET A 1 -38.85 -67.10 35.48
N ASN A 2 -38.74 -66.44 34.31
CA ASN A 2 -38.88 -64.98 34.05
C ASN A 2 -37.87 -64.02 34.73
N LYS A 3 -37.20 -63.07 34.07
CA LYS A 3 -37.50 -62.29 32.85
C LYS A 3 -36.23 -61.89 32.09
N LEU A 4 -36.35 -61.85 30.77
CA LEU A 4 -35.48 -61.12 29.84
C LEU A 4 -35.57 -59.60 30.08
N SER A 5 -34.43 -58.92 29.98
CA SER A 5 -34.36 -57.50 29.61
C SER A 5 -33.05 -57.29 28.86
N ALA A 6 -33.18 -57.11 27.56
CA ALA A 6 -32.13 -56.61 26.68
C ALA A 6 -31.94 -55.11 26.95
N SER A 7 -30.69 -54.64 26.90
CA SER A 7 -30.37 -53.35 26.29
C SER A 7 -28.87 -53.25 26.07
N TRP A 8 -28.51 -53.40 24.79
CA TRP A 8 -27.25 -52.93 24.22
C TRP A 8 -27.29 -51.40 24.15
N LEU A 9 -26.18 -50.74 24.49
CA LEU A 9 -25.51 -49.74 23.64
C LEU A 9 -24.44 -49.00 24.47
N LEU A 10 -23.18 -49.32 24.16
CA LEU A 10 -22.03 -48.46 24.41
C LEU A 10 -22.26 -47.12 23.70
N VAL A 11 -22.48 -46.06 24.45
CA VAL A 11 -22.30 -44.69 23.94
C VAL A 11 -20.84 -44.32 24.17
N ALA A 12 -20.00 -44.67 23.20
CA ALA A 12 -18.67 -44.08 23.09
C ALA A 12 -18.86 -42.62 22.66
N LEU A 13 -18.75 -41.70 23.61
CA LEU A 13 -18.76 -40.27 23.35
C LEU A 13 -17.43 -39.90 22.67
N VAL A 14 -17.35 -40.10 21.36
CA VAL A 14 -16.25 -39.54 20.56
C VAL A 14 -16.51 -38.04 20.46
N THR A 15 -15.94 -37.28 21.39
CA THR A 15 -15.78 -35.84 21.21
C THR A 15 -14.82 -35.65 20.04
N LEU A 16 -15.35 -35.45 18.84
CA LEU A 16 -14.65 -34.76 17.76
C LEU A 16 -14.42 -33.33 18.26
N GLY A 17 -13.36 -33.14 19.04
CA GLY A 17 -12.78 -31.82 19.21
C GLY A 17 -12.30 -31.41 17.84
N ALA A 18 -12.99 -30.46 17.22
CA ALA A 18 -12.45 -29.76 16.07
C ALA A 18 -11.14 -29.10 16.55
N THR A 19 -10.01 -29.68 16.17
CA THR A 19 -8.72 -29.01 16.30
C THR A 19 -8.84 -27.78 15.40
N VAL A 20 -8.99 -26.61 16.02
CA VAL A 20 -8.73 -25.36 15.33
C VAL A 20 -7.25 -25.44 14.96
N ASP A 21 -6.95 -25.70 13.69
CA ASP A 21 -5.59 -25.62 13.20
C ASP A 21 -5.07 -24.23 13.56
N ALA A 22 -4.17 -24.17 14.54
CA ALA A 22 -3.44 -22.97 14.87
C ALA A 22 -2.64 -22.61 13.61
N VAL A 23 -2.96 -21.47 13.02
CA VAL A 23 -2.14 -20.94 11.93
C VAL A 23 -0.82 -20.53 12.57
N ASP A 24 0.23 -21.31 12.34
CA ASP A 24 1.58 -20.96 12.77
C ASP A 24 2.00 -19.67 12.04
N LEU A 25 1.91 -18.56 12.77
CA LEU A 25 2.37 -17.28 12.27
C LEU A 25 3.91 -17.27 12.31
N PRO A 26 4.56 -16.86 11.21
CA PRO A 26 6.00 -16.64 11.22
C PRO A 26 6.43 -15.70 12.35
N GLU A 27 7.59 -15.94 12.96
CA GLU A 27 8.09 -15.19 14.12
C GLU A 27 8.19 -13.67 13.89
N TYR A 28 8.29 -13.23 12.63
CA TYR A 28 8.34 -11.82 12.28
C TYR A 28 6.97 -11.11 12.27
N LEU A 29 5.87 -11.86 12.35
CA LEU A 29 4.52 -11.31 12.51
C LEU A 29 4.20 -11.18 14.00
N HIS A 30 4.62 -10.06 14.57
CA HIS A 30 4.25 -9.71 15.94
C HIS A 30 2.76 -9.30 16.00
N VAL A 31 1.95 -10.08 16.70
CA VAL A 31 0.51 -9.84 16.83
C VAL A 31 0.21 -9.08 18.12
N CYS A 32 -0.67 -8.09 18.02
CA CYS A 32 -1.08 -7.24 19.13
C CYS A 32 -2.50 -7.59 19.57
N HIS A 33 -2.71 -7.77 20.87
CA HIS A 33 -4.02 -8.09 21.42
C HIS A 33 -4.87 -6.83 21.65
N ARG A 34 -6.16 -6.93 21.34
CA ARG A 34 -7.13 -5.84 21.52
C ARG A 34 -7.21 -5.29 22.95
N GLU A 35 -6.93 -6.13 23.95
CA GLU A 35 -7.00 -5.78 25.37
C GLU A 35 -5.69 -5.22 25.92
N ASP A 36 -4.63 -5.17 25.11
CA ASP A 36 -3.35 -4.63 25.54
C ASP A 36 -3.50 -3.13 25.87
N PRO A 37 -3.25 -2.69 27.11
CA PRO A 37 -3.28 -1.26 27.47
C PRO A 37 -2.25 -0.43 26.69
N LYS A 38 -1.25 -1.07 26.07
CA LYS A 38 -0.22 -0.49 25.21
C LYS A 38 -0.35 -0.94 23.75
N LEU A 39 -1.57 -1.24 23.30
CA LEU A 39 -1.87 -1.68 21.94
C LEU A 39 -1.20 -0.83 20.84
N THR A 40 -1.18 0.50 20.99
CA THR A 40 -0.57 1.38 19.99
C THR A 40 0.95 1.20 19.92
N GLU A 41 1.62 1.00 21.05
CA GLU A 41 3.05 0.72 21.15
C GLU A 41 3.38 -0.65 20.57
N CYS A 42 2.60 -1.68 20.92
CA CYS A 42 2.73 -3.02 20.30
C CYS A 42 2.64 -2.94 18.77
N MET A 43 1.65 -2.20 18.24
CA MET A 43 1.49 -2.08 16.79
C MET A 43 2.66 -1.32 16.13
N LYS A 44 3.24 -0.31 16.80
CA LYS A 44 4.46 0.35 16.31
C LYS A 44 5.61 -0.66 16.24
N GLU A 45 5.84 -1.42 17.30
CA GLU A 45 6.90 -2.44 17.36
C GLU A 45 6.70 -3.54 16.31
N SER A 46 5.45 -3.96 16.08
CA SER A 46 5.09 -4.89 15.01
C SER A 46 5.46 -4.35 13.62
N ILE A 47 5.14 -3.08 13.33
CA ILE A 47 5.50 -2.43 12.06
C ILE A 47 7.03 -2.35 11.88
N GLU A 48 7.76 -1.99 12.94
CA GLU A 48 9.23 -1.90 12.92
C GLU A 48 9.87 -3.29 12.69
N THR A 49 9.36 -4.32 13.37
CA THR A 49 9.83 -5.72 13.22
C THR A 49 9.55 -6.25 11.82
N LEU A 50 8.41 -5.88 11.24
CA LEU A 50 7.98 -6.33 9.92
C LEU A 50 8.73 -5.61 8.78
N ARG A 51 9.23 -4.37 9.00
CA ARG A 51 9.92 -3.55 7.98
C ARG A 51 11.00 -4.30 7.19
N PRO A 52 12.01 -4.97 7.78
CA PRO A 52 13.06 -5.64 7.00
C PRO A 52 12.51 -6.76 6.10
N TYR A 53 11.42 -7.42 6.52
CA TYR A 53 10.74 -8.43 5.72
C TYR A 53 9.95 -7.80 4.57
N LEU A 54 9.26 -6.69 4.81
CA LEU A 54 8.59 -5.95 3.73
C LEU A 54 9.59 -5.42 2.69
N ALA A 55 10.76 -4.94 3.14
CA ALA A 55 11.81 -4.42 2.27
C ALA A 55 12.22 -5.44 1.22
N ARG A 56 12.41 -6.71 1.60
CA ARG A 56 12.76 -7.80 0.67
C ARG A 56 11.55 -8.52 0.05
N GLY A 57 10.35 -8.31 0.60
CA GLY A 57 9.15 -9.07 0.28
C GLY A 57 9.05 -10.38 1.09
N ILE A 58 7.85 -10.95 1.11
CA ILE A 58 7.57 -12.22 1.79
C ILE A 58 6.90 -13.14 0.74
N PRO A 59 7.69 -13.83 -0.10
CA PRO A 59 7.18 -14.64 -1.22
C PRO A 59 6.18 -15.72 -0.80
N GLU A 60 6.40 -16.36 0.35
CA GLU A 60 5.51 -17.37 0.93
C GLU A 60 4.10 -16.82 1.25
N LEU A 61 3.98 -15.49 1.40
CA LEU A 61 2.71 -14.78 1.59
C LEU A 61 2.29 -13.98 0.36
N ASP A 62 2.97 -14.15 -0.79
CA ASP A 62 2.84 -13.33 -2.00
C ASP A 62 2.87 -11.81 -1.73
N ILE A 63 3.67 -11.40 -0.76
CA ILE A 63 3.90 -9.99 -0.44
C ILE A 63 5.11 -9.54 -1.25
N PRO A 64 4.94 -8.61 -2.23
CA PRO A 64 6.06 -8.11 -3.00
C PRO A 64 6.99 -7.26 -2.13
N SER A 65 8.25 -7.13 -2.57
CA SER A 65 9.19 -6.18 -2.00
C SER A 65 8.64 -4.75 -2.07
N ILE A 66 8.87 -3.97 -1.01
CA ILE A 66 8.61 -2.52 -1.01
C ILE A 66 9.85 -1.70 -1.40
N ASP A 67 11.01 -2.34 -1.62
CA ASP A 67 12.26 -1.67 -1.96
C ASP A 67 13.17 -2.54 -2.87
N PRO A 68 13.12 -2.36 -4.20
CA PRO A 68 12.21 -1.45 -4.90
C PRO A 68 10.77 -1.97 -4.88
N ILE A 69 9.82 -1.05 -4.70
CA ILE A 69 8.41 -1.33 -4.98
C ILE A 69 8.15 -1.23 -6.48
N HIS A 70 7.53 -2.26 -7.04
CA HIS A 70 7.10 -2.30 -8.43
C HIS A 70 5.63 -1.90 -8.53
N LEU A 71 5.35 -0.71 -9.07
CA LEU A 71 3.99 -0.19 -9.21
C LEU A 71 3.34 -0.52 -10.57
N GLY A 72 4.14 -1.03 -11.52
CA GLY A 72 3.68 -1.46 -12.83
C GLY A 72 3.20 -0.31 -13.71
N ASP A 73 2.14 -0.56 -14.48
CA ASP A 73 1.53 0.41 -15.39
C ASP A 73 0.48 1.26 -14.64
N LEU A 74 0.65 2.59 -14.71
CA LEU A 74 -0.23 3.58 -14.12
C LEU A 74 -0.72 4.56 -15.18
N ILE A 75 -2.04 4.67 -15.27
CA ILE A 75 -2.68 5.83 -15.91
C ILE A 75 -2.83 6.89 -14.82
N VAL A 76 -2.07 7.97 -14.93
CA VAL A 76 -2.06 9.06 -13.94
C VAL A 76 -3.14 10.07 -14.30
N ALA A 77 -3.21 10.48 -15.56
CA ALA A 77 -4.22 11.39 -16.08
C ALA A 77 -4.74 10.90 -17.44
N GLU A 78 -6.06 10.88 -17.59
CA GLU A 78 -6.72 10.63 -18.87
C GLU A 78 -7.10 11.98 -19.49
N SER A 79 -6.97 12.10 -20.81
CA SER A 79 -7.39 13.30 -21.53
C SER A 79 -8.91 13.39 -21.50
N VAL A 80 -9.47 14.22 -20.62
CA VAL A 80 -10.89 14.58 -20.60
C VAL A 80 -11.06 15.90 -21.34
N PRO A 81 -12.13 16.11 -22.14
CA PRO A 81 -12.40 17.42 -22.72
C PRO A 81 -12.41 18.51 -21.63
N GLY A 82 -11.47 19.47 -21.70
CA GLY A 82 -11.27 20.52 -20.69
C GLY A 82 -10.18 20.25 -19.65
N GLN A 83 -9.69 19.01 -19.48
CA GLN A 83 -8.46 18.69 -18.73
C GLN A 83 -7.35 18.38 -19.73
N GLY A 84 -6.48 19.37 -19.90
CA GLY A 84 -5.59 19.45 -21.04
C GLY A 84 -4.37 18.54 -21.04
N VAL A 85 -4.28 17.48 -20.24
CA VAL A 85 -3.10 16.58 -20.22
C VAL A 85 -3.46 15.10 -20.07
N SER A 86 -2.82 14.26 -20.90
CA SER A 86 -2.76 12.82 -20.71
C SER A 86 -1.40 12.43 -20.17
N ILE A 87 -1.38 11.62 -19.11
CA ILE A 87 -0.14 11.13 -18.49
C ILE A 87 -0.31 9.65 -18.18
N SER A 88 0.58 8.84 -18.75
CA SER A 88 0.73 7.43 -18.37
C SER A 88 2.18 7.13 -18.05
N ALA A 89 2.38 6.19 -17.13
CA ALA A 89 3.69 5.72 -16.73
C ALA A 89 3.69 4.18 -16.67
N LYS A 90 4.82 3.58 -16.99
CA LYS A 90 5.01 2.13 -17.08
C LYS A 90 6.30 1.71 -16.43
N ASP A 91 6.33 0.44 -16.02
CA ASP A 91 7.49 -0.20 -15.37
C ASP A 91 8.03 0.62 -14.19
N ILE A 92 7.12 1.23 -13.42
CA ILE A 92 7.50 2.16 -12.37
C ILE A 92 8.12 1.38 -11.23
N LYS A 93 9.34 1.80 -10.84
CA LYS A 93 10.05 1.32 -9.66
C LYS A 93 10.30 2.48 -8.73
N ALA A 94 10.05 2.27 -7.44
CA ALA A 94 10.33 3.23 -6.39
C ALA A 94 11.29 2.61 -5.36
N TYR A 95 12.35 3.35 -5.03
CA TYR A 95 13.42 2.94 -4.14
C TYR A 95 13.48 3.86 -2.93
N GLY A 96 13.76 3.29 -1.76
CA GLY A 96 13.72 3.99 -0.48
C GLY A 96 12.43 3.90 0.35
N PRO A 97 11.26 3.37 -0.11
CA PRO A 97 10.10 3.23 0.76
C PRO A 97 10.36 2.44 2.05
N SER A 98 11.32 1.51 2.06
CA SER A 98 11.66 0.74 3.27
C SER A 98 12.26 1.61 4.39
N ASN A 99 12.84 2.77 4.06
CA ASN A 99 13.45 3.69 5.01
C ASN A 99 12.43 4.63 5.69
N PHE A 100 11.14 4.28 5.66
CA PHE A 100 10.10 5.07 6.30
C PHE A 100 10.34 5.18 7.81
N LYS A 101 9.93 6.30 8.41
CA LYS A 101 9.83 6.47 9.86
C LYS A 101 8.37 6.65 10.24
N LEU A 102 7.86 5.80 11.12
CA LEU A 102 6.51 5.95 11.66
C LEU A 102 6.48 7.14 12.64
N LYS A 103 5.80 8.21 12.26
CA LYS A 103 5.69 9.43 13.09
C LYS A 103 4.51 9.39 14.03
N LYS A 104 3.39 8.87 13.55
CA LYS A 104 2.15 8.74 14.32
C LYS A 104 1.45 7.47 13.92
N LEU A 105 0.83 6.82 14.89
CA LEU A 105 -0.11 5.72 14.71
C LEU A 105 -1.25 5.95 15.70
N ASN A 106 -2.48 5.94 15.19
CA ASN A 106 -3.68 6.04 16.01
C ASN A 106 -4.61 4.88 15.70
N VAL A 107 -5.03 4.17 16.74
CA VAL A 107 -6.12 3.21 16.69
C VAL A 107 -7.39 3.95 17.08
N ILE A 108 -8.23 4.28 16.10
CA ILE A 108 -9.47 5.02 16.34
C ILE A 108 -10.60 4.06 16.71
N GLU A 109 -10.66 2.92 16.02
CA GLU A 109 -11.55 1.80 16.33
C GLU A 109 -10.80 0.51 15.98
N TYR A 110 -10.46 -0.31 16.97
CA TYR A 110 -9.69 -1.54 16.72
C TYR A 110 -10.41 -2.46 15.73
N GLY A 111 -9.63 -3.10 14.86
CA GLY A 111 -10.12 -3.91 13.74
C GLY A 111 -10.75 -3.12 12.58
N LYS A 112 -10.94 -1.80 12.70
CA LYS A 112 -11.81 -1.07 11.76
C LYS A 112 -11.32 0.30 11.33
N ILE A 113 -10.75 1.14 12.19
CA ILE A 113 -10.30 2.48 11.78
C ILE A 113 -8.93 2.77 12.37
N TYR A 114 -7.97 2.96 11.47
CA TYR A 114 -6.59 3.28 11.81
C TYR A 114 -6.13 4.51 11.03
N SER A 115 -5.24 5.28 11.60
CA SER A 115 -4.49 6.29 10.86
C SER A 115 -3.02 6.26 11.25
N PHE A 116 -2.16 6.53 10.28
CA PHE A 116 -0.73 6.68 10.53
C PHE A 116 -0.10 7.73 9.64
N GLU A 117 1.01 8.28 10.11
CA GLU A 117 1.82 9.27 9.41
C GLU A 117 3.23 8.70 9.27
N LEU A 118 3.70 8.62 8.03
CA LEU A 118 5.03 8.14 7.68
C LEU A 118 5.86 9.32 7.17
N GLU A 119 7.12 9.41 7.60
CA GLU A 119 8.15 10.20 6.92
C GLU A 119 8.93 9.27 6.00
N LEU A 120 9.09 9.66 4.75
CA LEU A 120 9.99 9.06 3.77
C LEU A 120 11.14 10.04 3.52
N PRO A 121 12.33 9.79 4.10
CA PRO A 121 13.45 10.74 4.01
C PRO A 121 13.89 10.97 2.57
N HIS A 122 13.95 9.90 1.78
CA HIS A 122 14.36 9.91 0.38
C HIS A 122 13.56 8.88 -0.40
N LEU A 123 13.06 9.27 -1.57
CA LEU A 123 12.36 8.41 -2.52
C LEU A 123 12.94 8.66 -3.90
N TYR A 124 13.49 7.63 -4.52
CA TYR A 124 13.86 7.65 -5.93
C TYR A 124 12.82 6.88 -6.73
N VAL A 125 12.37 7.42 -7.85
CA VAL A 125 11.40 6.78 -8.73
C VAL A 125 11.97 6.78 -10.14
N GLU A 126 11.86 5.66 -10.82
CA GLU A 126 12.20 5.55 -12.24
C GLU A 126 11.12 4.79 -12.99
N GLY A 127 11.05 5.02 -14.30
CA GLY A 127 10.15 4.28 -15.16
C GLY A 127 10.13 4.86 -16.57
N ARG A 128 9.09 4.48 -17.32
CA ARG A 128 8.80 5.02 -18.65
C ARG A 128 7.55 5.87 -18.59
N TYR A 129 7.49 6.95 -19.35
CA TYR A 129 6.33 7.84 -19.40
C TYR A 129 5.89 8.11 -20.83
N VAL A 130 4.61 8.46 -20.96
CA VAL A 130 4.05 9.13 -22.13
C VAL A 130 3.20 10.29 -21.61
N VAL A 131 3.46 11.49 -22.12
CA VAL A 131 2.70 12.70 -21.81
C VAL A 131 2.36 13.45 -23.09
N ASP A 132 1.14 13.97 -23.15
CA ASP A 132 0.74 14.93 -24.16
C ASP A 132 -0.28 15.90 -23.56
N GLY A 133 0.00 17.20 -23.67
CA GLY A 133 -0.92 18.25 -23.25
C GLY A 133 -0.27 19.37 -22.45
N ARG A 134 -0.96 19.84 -21.40
CA ARG A 134 -0.58 20.98 -20.55
C ARG A 134 -0.78 20.68 -19.08
N ILE A 135 0.28 20.84 -18.29
CA ILE A 135 0.21 20.82 -16.83
C ILE A 135 0.09 22.29 -16.40
N LEU A 136 -1.07 22.68 -15.88
CA LEU A 136 -1.46 24.09 -15.74
C LEU A 136 -1.36 24.81 -17.09
N LEU A 137 -0.40 25.72 -17.25
CA LEU A 137 -0.12 26.45 -18.49
C LEU A 137 1.09 25.90 -19.26
N LEU A 138 1.86 24.97 -18.68
CA LEU A 138 3.09 24.44 -19.24
C LEU A 138 2.78 23.37 -20.29
N PRO A 139 3.07 23.59 -21.59
CA PRO A 139 2.94 22.52 -22.58
C PRO A 139 3.99 21.44 -22.34
N VAL A 140 3.56 20.18 -22.30
CA VAL A 140 4.44 19.02 -22.12
C VAL A 140 4.02 17.95 -23.10
N LYS A 141 4.96 17.52 -23.93
CA LYS A 141 4.77 16.41 -24.87
C LYS A 141 6.04 15.59 -24.94
N GLY A 142 5.92 14.27 -24.85
CA GLY A 142 7.06 13.38 -24.98
C GLY A 142 6.78 11.98 -24.49
N SER A 143 7.70 11.09 -24.80
CA SER A 143 7.66 9.71 -24.35
C SER A 143 9.07 9.19 -24.19
N GLY A 144 9.41 8.67 -23.02
CA GLY A 144 10.78 8.25 -22.75
C GLY A 144 10.94 7.70 -21.35
N LYS A 145 12.18 7.70 -20.85
CA LYS A 145 12.46 7.39 -19.45
C LYS A 145 12.21 8.62 -18.60
N PHE A 146 11.75 8.41 -17.38
CA PHE A 146 11.76 9.44 -16.37
C PHE A 146 12.46 8.96 -15.11
N THR A 147 13.01 9.92 -14.37
CA THR A 147 13.52 9.72 -13.01
C THR A 147 13.01 10.84 -12.11
N GLY A 148 12.70 10.53 -10.87
CA GLY A 148 12.32 11.48 -9.84
C GLY A 148 13.09 11.23 -8.56
N ASN A 149 13.64 12.27 -7.96
CA ASN A 149 14.20 12.24 -6.61
C ASN A 149 13.34 13.14 -5.73
N PHE A 150 12.86 12.62 -4.60
CA PHE A 150 12.00 13.34 -3.68
C PHE A 150 12.56 13.21 -2.27
N THR A 151 12.58 14.29 -1.52
CA THR A 151 13.06 14.28 -0.13
C THR A 151 12.00 14.80 0.82
N GLN A 152 12.12 14.38 2.08
CA GLN A 152 11.23 14.82 3.17
C GLN A 152 9.74 14.59 2.86
N GLY A 153 9.42 13.45 2.23
CA GLY A 153 8.06 13.07 1.94
C GLY A 153 7.30 12.73 3.21
N ILE A 154 6.06 13.20 3.33
CA ILE A 154 5.14 12.82 4.39
C ILE A 154 3.93 12.14 3.77
N GLY A 155 3.66 10.90 4.20
CA GLY A 155 2.48 10.13 3.83
C GLY A 155 1.53 10.03 5.02
N SER A 156 0.36 10.65 4.94
CA SER A 156 -0.73 10.45 5.90
C SER A 156 -1.71 9.42 5.34
N VAL A 157 -1.89 8.32 6.06
CA VAL A 157 -2.75 7.22 5.63
C VAL A 157 -3.89 7.04 6.63
N ARG A 158 -5.10 6.84 6.11
CA ARG A 158 -6.27 6.45 6.89
C ARG A 158 -6.88 5.19 6.30
N ILE A 159 -7.08 4.19 7.14
CA ILE A 159 -7.66 2.90 6.78
C ILE A 159 -9.05 2.80 7.41
N LYS A 160 -10.00 2.29 6.61
CA LYS A 160 -11.26 1.75 7.11
C LYS A 160 -11.36 0.27 6.73
N GLY A 161 -11.33 -0.58 7.74
CA GLY A 161 -11.60 -2.00 7.66
C GLY A 161 -13.09 -2.32 7.59
N ASP A 162 -13.38 -3.52 7.12
CA ASP A 162 -14.68 -4.17 7.11
C ASP A 162 -14.48 -5.69 7.17
N ARG A 163 -15.53 -6.47 7.43
CA ARG A 163 -15.46 -7.93 7.54
C ARG A 163 -16.02 -8.61 6.30
N LYS A 164 -15.39 -9.72 5.93
CA LYS A 164 -15.89 -10.65 4.90
C LYS A 164 -15.86 -12.07 5.44
N ARG A 165 -16.88 -12.84 5.10
CA ARG A 165 -16.94 -14.28 5.38
C ARG A 165 -16.24 -15.04 4.27
N ILE A 166 -15.19 -15.81 4.58
CA ILE A 166 -14.47 -16.67 3.64
C ILE A 166 -14.37 -18.06 4.28
N ASN A 167 -14.87 -19.10 3.60
CA ASN A 167 -14.85 -20.48 4.09
C ASN A 167 -15.40 -20.64 5.53
N GLY A 168 -16.43 -19.88 5.88
CA GLY A 168 -17.06 -19.92 7.20
C GLY A 168 -16.31 -19.20 8.31
N LYS A 169 -15.15 -18.59 8.04
CA LYS A 169 -14.40 -17.74 8.98
C LYS A 169 -14.54 -16.26 8.61
N ASP A 170 -14.42 -15.39 9.61
CA ASP A 170 -14.40 -13.94 9.39
C ASP A 170 -12.97 -13.48 9.07
N HIS A 171 -12.85 -12.69 8.01
CA HIS A 171 -11.61 -12.07 7.56
C HIS A 171 -11.78 -10.56 7.52
N LEU A 172 -10.72 -9.83 7.87
CA LEU A 172 -10.70 -8.40 7.65
C LEU A 172 -10.49 -8.07 6.16
N SER A 173 -10.99 -6.92 5.76
CA SER A 173 -10.80 -6.36 4.43
C SER A 173 -10.64 -4.84 4.53
N LEU A 174 -9.83 -4.27 3.65
CA LEU A 174 -9.70 -2.82 3.51
C LEU A 174 -10.87 -2.30 2.68
N ALA A 175 -11.94 -1.84 3.34
CA ALA A 175 -13.06 -1.18 2.68
C ALA A 175 -12.65 0.19 2.09
N LYS A 176 -11.86 0.97 2.83
CA LYS A 176 -11.31 2.25 2.37
C LYS A 176 -9.85 2.40 2.75
N LEU A 177 -9.08 2.97 1.84
CA LEU A 177 -7.70 3.40 2.06
C LEU A 177 -7.58 4.82 1.51
N ASP A 178 -7.38 5.79 2.38
CA ASP A 178 -7.13 7.18 2.02
C ASP A 178 -5.65 7.48 2.22
N ILE A 179 -5.00 8.03 1.20
CA ILE A 179 -3.58 8.42 1.23
C ILE A 179 -3.50 9.89 0.89
N LYS A 180 -2.74 10.64 1.69
CA LYS A 180 -2.38 12.02 1.44
C LYS A 180 -0.87 12.16 1.47
N ILE A 181 -0.31 12.79 0.43
CA ILE A 181 1.12 12.93 0.25
C ILE A 181 1.48 14.41 0.28
N ARG A 182 2.53 14.73 1.02
CA ARG A 182 3.22 16.01 0.93
C ARG A 182 4.68 15.74 0.61
N VAL A 183 5.24 16.51 -0.30
CA VAL A 183 6.66 16.45 -0.66
C VAL A 183 7.19 17.86 -0.55
N SER A 184 8.26 18.05 0.23
CA SER A 184 8.83 19.38 0.45
C SER A 184 9.77 19.79 -0.68
N ASP A 185 10.49 18.84 -1.26
CA ASP A 185 11.43 19.07 -2.35
C ASP A 185 11.50 17.86 -3.29
N GLY A 186 11.66 18.13 -4.57
CA GLY A 186 11.70 17.10 -5.58
C GLY A 186 12.29 17.58 -6.90
N ARG A 187 12.97 16.68 -7.58
CA ARG A 187 13.54 16.89 -8.91
C ARG A 187 13.11 15.78 -9.84
N VAL A 188 12.56 16.15 -10.98
CA VAL A 188 12.14 15.23 -12.05
C VAL A 188 13.01 15.47 -13.28
N LYS A 189 13.33 14.39 -13.98
CA LYS A 189 13.95 14.41 -15.30
C LYS A 189 13.10 13.58 -16.24
N LEU A 190 12.71 14.19 -17.36
CA LEU A 190 11.96 13.60 -18.46
C LEU A 190 12.86 13.56 -19.69
N GLU A 191 13.13 12.37 -20.22
CA GLU A 191 13.92 12.17 -21.44
C GLU A 191 13.04 12.11 -22.68
N ASN A 192 13.55 12.55 -23.83
CA ASN A 192 12.83 12.54 -25.10
C ASN A 192 11.53 13.38 -25.11
N LEU A 193 11.57 14.54 -24.45
CA LEU A 193 10.56 15.59 -24.63
C LEU A 193 10.62 16.16 -26.05
N PHE A 194 9.46 16.51 -26.61
CA PHE A 194 9.30 17.11 -27.94
C PHE A 194 10.02 16.35 -29.06
N GLY A 195 10.03 15.02 -28.99
CA GLY A 195 10.69 14.18 -30.00
C GLY A 195 12.22 14.23 -29.95
N GLY A 196 12.80 14.62 -28.81
CA GLY A 196 14.25 14.64 -28.61
C GLY A 196 14.90 16.01 -28.84
N ASP A 197 14.11 17.08 -29.00
CA ASP A 197 14.65 18.44 -29.03
C ASP A 197 15.34 18.77 -27.69
N ARG A 198 16.67 18.89 -27.74
CA ARG A 198 17.48 19.09 -26.55
C ARG A 198 17.19 20.43 -25.86
N VAL A 199 16.98 21.49 -26.63
CA VAL A 199 16.79 22.84 -26.08
C VAL A 199 15.43 22.93 -25.39
N LEU A 200 14.37 22.50 -26.07
CA LEU A 200 13.03 22.48 -25.47
C LEU A 200 12.96 21.51 -24.30
N GLY A 201 13.59 20.34 -24.42
CA GLY A 201 13.64 19.36 -23.33
C GLY A 201 14.32 19.90 -22.08
N GLU A 202 15.46 20.59 -22.22
CA GLU A 202 16.16 21.22 -21.09
C GLU A 202 15.32 22.34 -20.46
N ILE A 203 14.75 23.24 -21.25
CA ILE A 203 13.88 24.33 -20.77
C ILE A 203 12.70 23.78 -19.97
N ILE A 204 12.04 22.73 -20.47
CA ILE A 204 10.86 22.17 -19.83
C ILE A 204 11.21 21.40 -18.56
N ASN A 205 12.31 20.64 -18.55
CA ASN A 205 12.80 20.02 -17.32
C ASN A 205 13.17 21.07 -16.25
N GLU A 206 13.85 22.14 -16.64
CA GLU A 206 14.21 23.23 -15.73
C GLU A 206 12.96 23.93 -15.19
N THR A 207 12.00 24.23 -16.07
CA THR A 207 10.73 24.85 -15.68
C THR A 207 9.95 23.97 -14.71
N ILE A 208 9.92 22.64 -14.93
CA ILE A 208 9.28 21.69 -14.02
C ILE A 208 9.93 21.74 -12.63
N ASN A 209 11.26 21.71 -12.58
CA ASN A 209 12.00 21.65 -11.33
C ASN A 209 11.95 22.97 -10.55
N GLN A 210 12.06 24.11 -11.23
CA GLN A 210 11.93 25.44 -10.61
C GLN A 210 10.52 25.68 -10.05
N ASN A 211 9.51 25.04 -10.63
CA ASN A 211 8.11 25.17 -10.23
C ASN A 211 7.56 23.89 -9.59
N PHE A 212 8.43 23.03 -9.03
CA PHE A 212 8.06 21.71 -8.54
C PHE A 212 6.90 21.74 -7.56
N ASN A 213 6.96 22.63 -6.57
CA ASN A 213 5.90 22.75 -5.55
C ASN A 213 4.55 23.08 -6.16
N LEU A 214 4.50 23.98 -7.14
CA LEU A 214 3.25 24.33 -7.81
C LEU A 214 2.75 23.18 -8.68
N LEU A 215 3.60 22.62 -9.54
CA LEU A 215 3.19 21.58 -10.50
C LEU A 215 2.84 20.25 -9.81
N SER A 216 3.50 19.93 -8.71
CA SER A 216 3.21 18.72 -7.94
C SER A 216 1.82 18.76 -7.28
N THR A 217 1.26 19.94 -6.97
CA THR A 217 -0.10 20.04 -6.41
C THR A 217 -1.18 19.52 -7.37
N GLU A 218 -0.94 19.59 -8.68
CA GLU A 218 -1.83 19.06 -9.72
C GLU A 218 -1.71 17.53 -9.86
N LEU A 219 -0.47 17.01 -9.78
CA LEU A 219 -0.18 15.60 -10.05
C LEU A 219 -0.32 14.69 -8.83
N ILE A 220 0.07 15.17 -7.63
CA ILE A 220 0.05 14.37 -6.39
C ILE A 220 -1.34 13.77 -6.12
N PRO A 221 -2.47 14.48 -6.23
CA PRO A 221 -3.79 13.90 -6.00
C PRO A 221 -4.13 12.73 -6.95
N LEU A 222 -3.60 12.74 -8.17
CA LEU A 222 -3.76 11.66 -9.13
C LEU A 222 -2.91 10.44 -8.73
N ILE A 223 -1.67 10.68 -8.30
CA ILE A 223 -0.77 9.67 -7.77
C ILE A 223 -1.36 9.03 -6.49
N GLU A 224 -1.89 9.83 -5.57
CA GLU A 224 -2.59 9.37 -4.36
C GLU A 224 -3.70 8.38 -4.73
N LYS A 225 -4.59 8.73 -5.66
CA LYS A 225 -5.67 7.85 -6.12
C LYS A 225 -5.16 6.54 -6.71
N ALA A 226 -4.09 6.59 -7.50
CA ALA A 226 -3.47 5.41 -8.08
C ALA A 226 -2.88 4.48 -6.98
N LEU A 227 -2.12 5.05 -6.04
CA LEU A 227 -1.54 4.32 -4.91
C LEU A 227 -2.62 3.74 -3.99
N GLN A 228 -3.69 4.49 -3.70
CA GLN A 228 -4.83 4.00 -2.92
C GLN A 228 -5.41 2.73 -3.54
N ARG A 229 -5.56 2.69 -4.87
CA ARG A 229 -6.08 1.52 -5.59
C ARG A 229 -5.12 0.33 -5.50
N ILE A 230 -3.83 0.55 -5.74
CA ILE A 230 -2.81 -0.51 -5.68
C ILE A 230 -2.72 -1.07 -4.27
N PHE A 231 -2.48 -0.22 -3.27
CA PHE A 231 -2.27 -0.65 -1.88
C PHE A 231 -3.53 -1.26 -1.27
N LYS A 232 -4.73 -0.75 -1.59
CA LYS A 232 -5.98 -1.40 -1.18
C LYS A 232 -6.11 -2.80 -1.77
N ARG A 233 -5.75 -3.00 -3.05
CA ARG A 233 -5.79 -4.32 -3.69
C ARG A 233 -4.77 -5.27 -3.05
N THR A 234 -3.52 -4.83 -2.89
CA THR A 234 -2.46 -5.64 -2.28
C THR A 234 -2.78 -5.98 -0.83
N GLY A 235 -3.20 -5.00 -0.02
CA GLY A 235 -3.57 -5.24 1.37
C GLY A 235 -4.74 -6.21 1.53
N ASN A 236 -5.78 -6.12 0.68
CA ASN A 236 -6.87 -7.10 0.71
C ASN A 236 -6.41 -8.53 0.37
N LYS A 237 -5.51 -8.70 -0.62
CA LYS A 237 -4.95 -10.02 -0.94
C LYS A 237 -4.20 -10.66 0.24
N ILE A 238 -3.61 -9.85 1.11
CA ILE A 238 -2.92 -10.32 2.32
C ILE A 238 -3.94 -10.67 3.40
N LEU A 239 -4.87 -9.75 3.71
CA LEU A 239 -5.87 -9.96 4.76
C LEU A 239 -6.82 -11.14 4.48
N GLU A 240 -7.10 -11.44 3.21
CA GLU A 240 -7.92 -12.59 2.82
C GLU A 240 -7.25 -13.95 3.12
N ARG A 241 -5.93 -14.00 3.42
CA ARG A 241 -5.22 -15.25 3.78
C ARG A 241 -5.40 -15.66 5.22
N PHE A 242 -5.61 -14.69 6.11
CA PHE A 242 -5.61 -14.93 7.54
C PHE A 242 -6.96 -14.56 8.14
N PRO A 243 -7.60 -15.46 8.90
CA PRO A 243 -8.78 -15.12 9.68
C PRO A 243 -8.51 -13.95 10.64
N GLU A 244 -9.54 -13.16 10.93
CA GLU A 244 -9.45 -12.01 11.84
C GLU A 244 -8.89 -12.42 13.22
N GLU A 245 -9.34 -13.56 13.75
CA GLU A 245 -8.87 -14.13 15.03
C GLU A 245 -7.36 -14.40 15.10
N VAL A 246 -6.69 -14.56 13.94
CA VAL A 246 -5.26 -14.84 13.86
C VAL A 246 -4.44 -13.54 13.87
N LEU A 247 -4.85 -12.54 13.09
CA LEU A 247 -4.08 -11.28 12.95
C LEU A 247 -4.49 -10.20 13.95
N PHE A 248 -5.72 -10.27 14.47
CA PHE A 248 -6.33 -9.27 15.34
C PHE A 248 -7.06 -9.95 16.51
N PRO A 249 -6.36 -10.73 17.36
CA PRO A 249 -6.93 -11.34 18.55
C PRO A 249 -7.32 -10.30 19.61
#